data_AF-A0A3M5T6N3-F1
#
_entry.id   AF-A0A3M5T6N3-F1
#
_cell.length_a   1.000
_cell.length_b   1.000
_cell.length_c   1.000
_cell.angle_alpha   90.00
_cell.angle_beta   90.00
_cell.angle_gamma   90.00
#
_symmetry.space_group_name_H-M   'P 1'
#
loop_
_entity.id
_entity.type
_entity.pdbx_description
1 polymer ?
#
loop_
_entity_poly.entity_id
_entity_poly.type
_entity_poly.pdbx_seq_one_letter_code
_entity_poly.pdbx_strand_id
1 'polypeptide(L)'
;MTLSTSEDVSIASGKSLLASVAQSISLFAQNAGAKLFAAKGKIELQAQSDAMELTAQQKVMITSTAAGIEIAAQEGILLTSGGAYIRIKDGDIEIHAPGTIDIKGAKKTLSGPTQLNRNHPAWPESSVTQALTFYAGQTNAGSSSAWAGMPYKLRDGVSVVKQGVMDKNGRIDIDHHPTTSAYILELASGMRYDIPVGGQYTGEQSNAERANSGFHRHEVDSPSRTSPPRTRSEFRAEYTDLDTVESEKEI
;
A
#
# COMPACT_ATOMS: atom_id res chain seq x y z
N MET A 1 19.64 26.26 11.16
CA MET A 1 20.98 26.37 11.78
C MET A 1 21.98 26.12 10.68
N THR A 2 23.00 26.97 10.53
CA THR A 2 24.06 26.80 9.53
C THR A 2 25.39 26.82 10.25
N LEU A 3 26.26 25.86 9.94
CA LEU A 3 27.64 25.82 10.42
C LEU A 3 28.55 25.87 9.19
N SER A 4 29.50 26.79 9.21
CA SER A 4 30.50 26.94 8.15
C SER A 4 31.86 27.15 8.80
N THR A 5 32.86 26.43 8.31
CA THR A 5 34.26 26.56 8.73
C THR A 5 35.14 26.38 7.50
N SER A 6 36.33 26.98 7.52
CA SER A 6 37.39 26.72 6.53
C SER A 6 38.26 25.52 6.90
N GLU A 7 38.10 25.01 8.11
CA GLU A 7 38.83 23.87 8.65
C GLU A 7 37.90 22.68 8.92
N ASP A 8 38.31 21.75 9.78
CA ASP A 8 37.60 20.50 10.03
C ASP A 8 36.41 20.67 10.98
N VAL A 9 35.37 19.86 10.74
CA VAL A 9 34.28 19.62 11.70
C VAL A 9 34.39 18.18 12.18
N SER A 10 34.56 17.99 13.49
CA SER A 10 34.59 16.66 14.12
C SER A 10 33.40 16.48 15.06
N ILE A 11 32.67 15.39 14.90
CA ILE A 11 31.54 15.00 15.75
C ILE A 11 31.85 13.62 16.32
N ALA A 12 31.92 13.52 17.64
CA ALA A 12 32.13 12.26 18.36
C ALA A 12 31.00 12.03 19.37
N SER A 13 30.53 10.78 19.46
CA SER A 13 29.52 10.36 20.45
C SER A 13 30.00 9.11 21.17
N GLY A 14 29.82 9.08 22.50
CA GLY A 14 30.18 7.92 23.32
C GLY A 14 29.19 6.75 23.24
N LYS A 15 28.00 6.96 22.67
CA LYS A 15 26.95 5.94 22.57
C LYS A 15 26.42 5.78 21.15
N SER A 16 25.73 6.80 20.66
CA SER A 16 25.09 6.77 19.34
C SER A 16 25.02 8.16 18.72
N LEU A 17 25.00 8.20 17.39
CA LEU A 17 24.67 9.37 16.59
C LEU A 17 23.46 8.98 15.74
N LEU A 18 22.33 9.65 15.94
CA LEU A 18 21.10 9.44 15.19
C LEU A 18 20.81 10.70 14.38
N ALA A 19 20.60 10.56 13.08
CA ALA A 19 20.24 11.65 12.18
C ALA A 19 18.92 11.30 11.48
N SER A 20 17.88 12.06 11.81
CA SER A 20 16.56 11.95 11.17
C SER A 20 16.22 13.30 10.54
N VAL A 21 15.87 13.29 9.25
CA VAL A 21 15.53 14.49 8.47
C VAL A 21 14.17 14.29 7.81
N ALA A 22 13.41 15.37 7.65
CA ALA A 22 12.08 15.31 7.04
C ALA A 22 12.12 15.21 5.51
N GLN A 23 13.23 15.60 4.88
CA GLN A 23 13.34 15.71 3.42
C GLN A 23 14.51 14.91 2.86
N SER A 24 15.76 15.34 3.09
CA SER A 24 16.93 14.71 2.48
C SER A 24 18.22 14.92 3.26
N ILE A 25 19.18 14.01 3.06
CA ILE A 25 20.58 14.13 3.49
C ILE A 25 21.43 14.17 2.22
N SER A 26 22.30 15.17 2.09
CA SER A 26 23.29 15.25 1.00
C SER A 26 24.69 15.34 1.57
N LEU A 27 25.58 14.44 1.11
CA LEU A 27 26.97 14.33 1.56
C LEU A 27 27.87 14.45 0.34
N PHE A 28 28.72 15.47 0.32
CA PHE A 28 29.60 15.75 -0.81
C PHE A 28 31.03 16.00 -0.34
N ALA A 29 32.00 15.39 -1.02
CA ALA A 29 33.41 15.59 -0.80
C ALA A 29 34.11 15.87 -2.15
N GLN A 30 34.82 17.00 -2.24
CA GLN A 30 35.39 17.47 -3.50
C GLN A 30 36.70 16.77 -3.88
N ASN A 31 37.62 16.59 -2.93
CA ASN A 31 39.01 16.22 -3.23
C ASN A 31 39.41 14.82 -2.72
N ALA A 32 39.06 14.48 -1.48
CA ALA A 32 39.57 13.28 -0.80
C ALA A 32 38.56 12.10 -0.77
N GLY A 33 37.36 12.29 -1.32
CA GLY A 33 36.29 11.31 -1.30
C GLY A 33 35.66 11.11 0.08
N ALA A 34 34.89 10.02 0.22
CA ALA A 34 34.20 9.65 1.44
C ALA A 34 34.55 8.22 1.86
N LYS A 35 34.51 7.96 3.17
CA LYS A 35 34.73 6.63 3.74
C LYS A 35 33.68 6.35 4.81
N LEU A 36 33.08 5.17 4.76
CA LEU A 36 32.12 4.68 5.75
C LEU A 36 32.62 3.34 6.29
N PHE A 37 32.90 3.29 7.58
CA PHE A 37 33.43 2.09 8.24
C PHE A 37 32.62 1.75 9.49
N ALA A 38 32.41 0.45 9.72
CA ALA A 38 31.95 -0.09 10.98
C ALA A 38 32.98 -1.13 11.45
N ALA A 39 33.64 -0.88 12.59
CA ALA A 39 34.62 -1.81 13.13
C ALA A 39 33.98 -3.13 13.60
N LYS A 40 32.75 -3.05 14.09
CA LYS A 40 31.86 -4.16 14.45
C LYS A 40 30.43 -3.77 14.10
N GLY A 41 29.59 -4.78 13.86
CA GLY A 41 28.19 -4.57 13.51
C GLY A 41 27.95 -4.45 12.00
N LYS A 42 26.68 -4.53 11.63
CA LYS A 42 26.20 -4.50 10.24
C LYS A 42 26.13 -3.06 9.74
N ILE A 43 26.58 -2.81 8.52
CA ILE A 43 26.20 -1.61 7.76
C ILE A 43 24.97 -1.99 6.93
N GLU A 44 23.91 -1.20 7.04
CA GLU A 44 22.67 -1.39 6.32
C GLU A 44 22.31 -0.11 5.58
N LEU A 45 22.09 -0.24 4.27
CA LEU A 45 21.66 0.83 3.39
C LEU A 45 20.37 0.36 2.73
N GLN A 46 19.32 1.19 2.79
CA GLN A 46 18.02 0.87 2.21
C GLN A 46 17.38 2.13 1.61
N ALA A 47 16.76 1.97 0.45
CA ALA A 47 15.80 2.91 -0.10
C ALA A 47 14.46 2.17 -0.15
N GLN A 48 13.53 2.51 0.75
CA GLN A 48 12.33 1.68 1.00
C GLN A 48 11.21 1.92 -0.01
N SER A 49 11.15 3.11 -0.61
CA SER A 49 10.10 3.51 -1.54
C SER A 49 10.66 4.02 -2.88
N ASP A 50 11.97 3.95 -3.09
CA ASP A 50 12.64 4.49 -4.26
C ASP A 50 13.92 3.70 -4.59
N ALA A 51 14.60 4.06 -5.66
CA ALA A 51 15.79 3.39 -6.15
C ALA A 51 17.05 3.66 -5.32
N MET A 52 17.99 2.72 -5.40
CA MET A 52 19.37 2.89 -4.93
C MET A 52 20.32 2.82 -6.13
N GLU A 53 21.17 3.83 -6.30
CA GLU A 53 22.15 3.90 -7.39
C GLU A 53 23.59 3.96 -6.84
N LEU A 54 24.46 3.09 -7.38
CA LEU A 54 25.90 3.08 -7.08
C LEU A 54 26.69 3.22 -8.39
N THR A 55 27.14 4.44 -8.68
CA THR A 55 27.83 4.77 -9.93
C THR A 55 29.23 5.29 -9.64
N ALA A 56 30.23 4.81 -10.40
CA ALA A 56 31.61 5.27 -10.32
C ALA A 56 32.21 5.43 -11.73
N GLN A 57 32.95 6.51 -11.96
CA GLN A 57 33.62 6.74 -13.26
C GLN A 57 34.68 5.67 -13.59
N GLN A 58 35.33 5.13 -12.55
CA GLN A 58 36.37 4.12 -12.71
C GLN A 58 35.82 2.73 -12.39
N LYS A 59 35.98 2.28 -11.14
CA LYS A 59 35.68 0.90 -10.73
C LYS A 59 34.74 0.87 -9.54
N VAL A 60 33.74 0.00 -9.62
CA VAL A 60 32.98 -0.48 -8.46
C VAL A 60 33.54 -1.85 -8.05
N MET A 61 33.81 -2.05 -6.76
CA MET A 61 34.31 -3.32 -6.23
C MET A 61 33.41 -3.79 -5.09
N ILE A 62 32.82 -4.98 -5.24
CA ILE A 62 32.00 -5.64 -4.21
C ILE A 62 32.73 -6.92 -3.82
N THR A 63 33.06 -7.09 -2.54
CA THR A 63 33.88 -8.21 -2.06
C THR A 63 33.43 -8.66 -0.68
N SER A 64 33.26 -9.97 -0.52
CA SER A 64 33.09 -10.65 0.77
C SER A 64 34.33 -11.50 1.02
N THR A 65 34.98 -11.33 2.17
CA THR A 65 36.28 -12.00 2.46
C THR A 65 36.13 -13.34 3.16
N ALA A 66 35.00 -13.59 3.83
CA ALA A 66 34.80 -14.78 4.66
C ALA A 66 33.55 -15.60 4.28
N ALA A 67 32.58 -15.01 3.60
CA ALA A 67 31.31 -15.65 3.27
C ALA A 67 30.99 -15.45 1.77
N GLY A 68 29.75 -15.08 1.43
CA GLY A 68 29.30 -14.88 0.06
C GLY A 68 28.82 -13.46 -0.24
N ILE A 69 28.48 -13.24 -1.51
CA ILE A 69 27.71 -12.09 -2.00
C ILE A 69 26.37 -12.63 -2.48
N GLU A 70 25.28 -11.99 -2.05
CA GLU A 70 23.93 -12.36 -2.43
C GLU A 70 23.29 -11.19 -3.18
N ILE A 71 22.79 -11.47 -4.41
CA ILE A 71 22.04 -10.51 -5.23
C ILE A 71 20.70 -11.16 -5.54
N ALA A 72 19.61 -10.45 -5.28
CA ALA A 72 18.25 -10.92 -5.48
C ALA A 72 17.39 -9.77 -6.00
N ALA A 73 16.48 -10.07 -6.93
CA ALA A 73 15.52 -9.11 -7.44
C ALA A 73 14.22 -9.85 -7.77
N GLN A 74 13.07 -9.17 -7.56
CA GLN A 74 11.77 -9.72 -7.86
C GLN A 74 11.50 -9.77 -9.37
N GLU A 75 11.81 -8.70 -10.09
CA GLU A 75 11.58 -8.61 -11.54
C GLU A 75 12.71 -9.22 -12.38
N GLY A 76 13.97 -9.00 -11.97
CA GLY A 76 15.10 -9.60 -12.66
C GLY A 76 16.45 -8.94 -12.36
N ILE A 77 17.50 -9.62 -12.79
CA ILE A 77 18.89 -9.19 -12.67
C ILE A 77 19.49 -9.11 -14.07
N LEU A 78 20.16 -8.00 -14.40
CA LEU A 78 20.86 -7.80 -15.66
C LEU A 78 22.31 -7.39 -15.40
N LEU A 79 23.25 -8.17 -15.94
CA LEU A 79 24.68 -7.89 -15.92
C LEU A 79 25.14 -7.67 -17.36
N THR A 80 25.72 -6.51 -17.68
CA THR A 80 26.10 -6.15 -19.06
C THR A 80 27.54 -5.67 -19.15
N SER A 81 28.19 -5.95 -20.28
CA SER A 81 29.52 -5.43 -20.61
C SER A 81 29.79 -5.54 -22.11
N GLY A 82 30.12 -4.41 -22.77
CA GLY A 82 30.54 -4.41 -24.17
C GLY A 82 29.56 -5.08 -25.15
N GLY A 83 28.26 -5.05 -24.87
CA GLY A 83 27.21 -5.72 -25.65
C GLY A 83 26.94 -7.18 -25.27
N ALA A 84 27.77 -7.81 -24.43
CA ALA A 84 27.46 -9.09 -23.81
C ALA A 84 26.59 -8.88 -22.56
N TYR A 85 25.74 -9.86 -22.23
CA TYR A 85 24.93 -9.82 -21.03
C TYR A 85 24.58 -11.19 -20.45
N ILE A 86 24.29 -11.17 -19.14
CA ILE A 86 23.63 -12.25 -18.41
C ILE A 86 22.34 -11.67 -17.82
N ARG A 87 21.21 -12.30 -18.11
CA ARG A 87 19.90 -11.88 -17.60
C ARG A 87 19.22 -13.02 -16.85
N ILE A 88 18.71 -12.73 -15.66
CA ILE A 88 17.89 -13.66 -14.85
C ILE A 88 16.52 -13.00 -14.70
N LYS A 89 15.48 -13.57 -15.29
CA LYS A 89 14.12 -13.01 -15.28
C LYS A 89 13.08 -14.10 -15.61
N ASP A 90 11.91 -14.04 -14.99
CA ASP A 90 10.77 -14.93 -15.25
C ASP A 90 11.09 -16.44 -15.13
N GLY A 91 12.11 -16.78 -14.33
CA GLY A 91 12.60 -18.16 -14.16
C GLY A 91 13.67 -18.58 -15.19
N ASP A 92 13.96 -17.74 -16.17
CA ASP A 92 14.93 -18.00 -17.23
C ASP A 92 16.31 -17.37 -16.92
N ILE A 93 17.35 -18.01 -17.46
CA ILE A 93 18.73 -17.49 -17.49
C ILE A 93 19.17 -17.36 -18.94
N GLU A 94 19.43 -16.13 -19.38
CA GLU A 94 19.96 -15.83 -20.71
C GLU A 94 21.43 -15.43 -20.63
N ILE A 95 22.25 -16.00 -21.51
CA ILE A 95 23.68 -15.68 -21.63
C ILE A 95 23.97 -15.38 -23.10
N HIS A 96 24.04 -14.09 -23.45
CA HIS A 96 24.23 -13.65 -24.83
C HIS A 96 25.53 -12.86 -24.95
N ALA A 97 26.28 -13.08 -26.03
CA ALA A 97 27.48 -12.31 -26.35
C ALA A 97 27.61 -12.14 -27.88
N PRO A 98 28.06 -10.98 -28.37
CA PRO A 98 28.34 -10.78 -29.80
C PRO A 98 29.62 -11.52 -30.25
N GLY A 99 30.51 -11.83 -29.31
CA GLY A 99 31.71 -12.62 -29.55
C GLY A 99 31.57 -14.07 -29.05
N THR A 100 32.64 -14.60 -28.48
CA THR A 100 32.70 -15.99 -28.00
C THR A 100 32.19 -16.13 -26.57
N ILE A 101 31.39 -17.16 -26.30
CA ILE A 101 31.09 -17.67 -24.95
C ILE A 101 31.98 -18.89 -24.70
N ASP A 102 33.09 -18.71 -23.97
CA ASP A 102 34.04 -19.79 -23.63
C ASP A 102 33.63 -20.49 -22.32
N ILE A 103 33.15 -21.75 -22.41
CA ILE A 103 32.67 -22.53 -21.26
C ILE A 103 33.60 -23.72 -21.02
N LYS A 104 34.47 -23.60 -20.01
CA LYS A 104 35.43 -24.64 -19.59
C LYS A 104 34.92 -25.37 -18.34
N GLY A 105 34.96 -26.71 -18.36
CA GLY A 105 34.59 -27.52 -17.21
C GLY A 105 34.75 -29.02 -17.48
N ALA A 106 35.10 -29.80 -16.44
CA ALA A 106 35.30 -31.25 -16.56
C ALA A 106 34.00 -32.04 -16.79
N LYS A 107 32.84 -31.48 -16.40
CA LYS A 107 31.51 -32.09 -16.58
C LYS A 107 30.47 -30.99 -16.81
N LYS A 108 29.56 -31.20 -17.75
CA LYS A 108 28.39 -30.35 -18.01
C LYS A 108 27.14 -31.24 -17.94
N THR A 109 26.22 -30.95 -17.03
CA THR A 109 25.01 -31.76 -16.82
C THR A 109 23.79 -30.87 -16.97
N LEU A 110 22.83 -31.28 -17.80
CA LEU A 110 21.57 -30.59 -18.06
C LEU A 110 20.44 -31.60 -17.77
N SER A 111 19.91 -31.60 -16.55
CA SER A 111 18.98 -32.64 -16.05
C SER A 111 17.51 -32.21 -16.01
N GLY A 112 17.13 -31.20 -16.79
CA GLY A 112 15.80 -30.58 -16.74
C GLY A 112 15.70 -29.41 -15.74
N PRO A 113 14.54 -28.74 -15.68
CA PRO A 113 14.36 -27.53 -14.89
C PRO A 113 14.34 -27.79 -13.38
N THR A 114 14.77 -26.80 -12.60
CA THR A 114 14.68 -26.76 -11.13
C THR A 114 14.48 -25.32 -10.67
N GLN A 115 14.03 -25.11 -9.42
CA GLN A 115 13.75 -23.77 -8.88
C GLN A 115 14.19 -23.63 -7.42
N LEU A 116 14.59 -22.41 -7.04
CA LEU A 116 14.82 -22.01 -5.65
C LEU A 116 13.87 -20.85 -5.34
N ASN A 117 12.95 -21.05 -4.39
CA ASN A 117 12.04 -19.99 -3.96
C ASN A 117 12.71 -19.15 -2.87
N ARG A 118 12.94 -17.85 -3.11
CA ARG A 118 13.31 -16.90 -2.06
C ARG A 118 12.13 -16.00 -1.74
N ASN A 119 11.82 -15.92 -0.46
CA ASN A 119 10.90 -14.90 0.03
C ASN A 119 11.66 -13.57 0.06
N HIS A 120 11.23 -12.60 -0.75
CA HIS A 120 11.67 -11.22 -0.59
C HIS A 120 11.03 -10.66 0.69
N PRO A 121 11.79 -9.93 1.54
CA PRO A 121 11.19 -9.28 2.70
C PRO A 121 10.09 -8.33 2.21
N ALA A 122 8.90 -8.44 2.80
CA ALA A 122 7.83 -7.49 2.57
C ALA A 122 8.30 -6.11 3.04
N TRP A 123 8.29 -5.12 2.14
CA TRP A 123 8.51 -3.74 2.54
C TRP A 123 7.31 -3.28 3.38
N PRO A 124 7.52 -2.49 4.45
CA PRO A 124 6.42 -1.86 5.13
C PRO A 124 5.76 -0.85 4.20
N GLU A 125 4.65 -1.23 3.56
CA GLU A 125 3.81 -0.26 2.86
C GLU A 125 3.19 0.68 3.91
N SER A 126 3.48 1.97 3.81
CA SER A 126 2.79 2.99 4.58
C SER A 126 1.43 3.26 3.92
N SER A 127 0.52 2.28 4.00
CA SER A 127 -0.88 2.49 3.65
C SER A 127 -1.65 2.73 4.94
N VAL A 128 -2.17 3.94 5.14
CA VAL A 128 -3.15 4.20 6.19
C VAL A 128 -4.47 3.58 5.72
N THR A 129 -4.71 2.32 6.08
CA THR A 129 -5.99 1.66 5.83
C THR A 129 -6.83 1.67 7.11
N GLN A 130 -8.15 1.80 6.94
CA GLN A 130 -9.12 1.67 8.02
C GLN A 130 -10.01 0.46 7.75
N ALA A 131 -10.36 -0.30 8.78
CA ALA A 131 -11.28 -1.42 8.64
C ALA A 131 -12.68 -0.90 8.29
N LEU A 132 -13.27 -1.41 7.21
CA LEU A 132 -14.65 -1.13 6.81
C LEU A 132 -15.38 -2.45 6.55
N THR A 133 -16.62 -2.56 7.03
CA THR A 133 -17.43 -3.77 6.92
C THR A 133 -18.74 -3.45 6.20
N PHE A 134 -19.03 -4.17 5.11
CA PHE A 134 -20.33 -4.15 4.47
C PHE A 134 -21.19 -5.32 4.94
N TYR A 135 -22.47 -5.05 5.12
CA TYR A 135 -23.50 -6.06 5.34
C TYR A 135 -24.38 -6.12 4.09
N ALA A 136 -24.28 -7.20 3.34
CA ALA A 136 -25.11 -7.44 2.18
C ALA A 136 -26.15 -8.51 2.51
N GLY A 137 -27.43 -8.14 2.47
CA GLY A 137 -28.51 -9.09 2.70
C GLY A 137 -29.88 -8.54 2.31
N GLN A 138 -30.81 -9.50 2.26
CA GLN A 138 -32.27 -9.41 2.22
C GLN A 138 -32.96 -9.65 0.86
N THR A 139 -33.88 -10.62 0.92
CA THR A 139 -35.02 -10.82 0.02
C THR A 139 -36.26 -10.87 0.91
N ASN A 140 -37.42 -10.41 0.45
CA ASN A 140 -38.67 -10.41 1.25
C ASN A 140 -39.11 -11.83 1.69
N ALA A 141 -38.62 -12.88 1.03
CA ALA A 141 -38.99 -14.27 1.31
C ALA A 141 -38.11 -14.96 2.37
N GLY A 142 -36.99 -14.36 2.78
CA GLY A 142 -36.04 -14.93 3.73
C GLY A 142 -35.65 -13.91 4.79
N SER A 143 -36.57 -13.59 5.69
CA SER A 143 -36.48 -12.48 6.66
C SER A 143 -35.35 -12.60 7.70
N SER A 144 -34.60 -13.70 7.72
CA SER A 144 -33.50 -13.93 8.69
C SER A 144 -32.20 -14.48 8.08
N SER A 145 -32.10 -14.59 6.74
CA SER A 145 -30.92 -15.19 6.09
C SER A 145 -30.27 -14.23 5.10
N ALA A 146 -28.98 -13.94 5.31
CA ALA A 146 -28.14 -13.27 4.32
C ALA A 146 -27.91 -14.19 3.10
N TRP A 147 -27.28 -13.67 2.03
CA TRP A 147 -26.88 -14.50 0.88
C TRP A 147 -25.65 -15.36 1.19
N ALA A 148 -25.75 -16.20 2.22
CA ALA A 148 -24.74 -17.15 2.61
C ALA A 148 -24.36 -18.05 1.42
N GLY A 149 -23.07 -18.17 1.13
CA GLY A 149 -22.58 -18.96 0.00
C GLY A 149 -22.62 -18.23 -1.35
N MET A 150 -23.08 -16.98 -1.43
CA MET A 150 -23.11 -16.21 -2.67
C MET A 150 -21.71 -15.67 -3.01
N PRO A 151 -21.15 -16.00 -4.19
CA PRO A 151 -19.92 -15.38 -4.64
C PRO A 151 -20.12 -13.91 -4.97
N TYR A 152 -19.14 -13.08 -4.62
CA TYR A 152 -19.14 -11.64 -4.87
C TYR A 152 -17.80 -11.13 -5.37
N LYS A 153 -17.85 -10.00 -6.09
CA LYS A 153 -16.71 -9.16 -6.45
C LYS A 153 -17.00 -7.74 -5.98
N LEU A 154 -16.08 -7.17 -5.22
CA LEU A 154 -16.12 -5.79 -4.77
C LEU A 154 -15.08 -4.98 -5.53
N ARG A 155 -15.48 -3.85 -6.10
CA ARG A 155 -14.64 -2.95 -6.90
C ARG A 155 -14.59 -1.55 -6.30
N ASP A 156 -13.47 -0.84 -6.44
CA ASP A 156 -13.33 0.60 -6.12
C ASP A 156 -13.58 1.49 -7.35
N GLY A 157 -14.58 1.12 -8.15
CA GLY A 157 -14.86 1.72 -9.45
C GLY A 157 -14.15 0.98 -10.59
N VAL A 158 -12.82 0.96 -10.60
CA VAL A 158 -12.05 0.39 -11.74
C VAL A 158 -11.47 -0.99 -11.42
N SER A 159 -10.91 -1.17 -10.21
CA SER A 159 -10.18 -2.38 -9.83
C SER A 159 -11.01 -3.28 -8.92
N VAL A 160 -10.81 -4.60 -9.00
CA VAL A 160 -11.41 -5.54 -8.03
C VAL A 160 -10.56 -5.50 -6.76
N VAL A 161 -11.13 -4.99 -5.68
CA VAL A 161 -10.46 -4.85 -4.37
C VAL A 161 -10.59 -6.12 -3.54
N LYS A 162 -11.71 -6.84 -3.70
CA LYS A 162 -11.94 -8.11 -3.00
C LYS A 162 -12.87 -9.02 -3.79
N GLN A 163 -12.61 -10.32 -3.74
CA GLN A 163 -13.51 -11.35 -4.27
C GLN A 163 -13.61 -12.49 -3.27
N GLY A 164 -14.77 -13.11 -3.16
CA GLY A 164 -14.97 -14.20 -2.20
C GLY A 164 -16.38 -14.77 -2.22
N VAL A 165 -16.65 -15.62 -1.24
CA VAL A 165 -17.96 -16.20 -0.98
C VAL A 165 -18.48 -15.59 0.32
N MET A 166 -19.71 -15.09 0.28
CA MET A 166 -20.33 -14.40 1.42
C MET A 166 -20.62 -15.38 2.56
N ASP A 167 -20.34 -14.96 3.79
CA ASP A 167 -20.58 -15.78 4.97
C ASP A 167 -22.07 -15.82 5.36
N LYS A 168 -22.40 -16.62 6.38
CA LYS A 168 -23.77 -16.75 6.90
C LYS A 168 -24.38 -15.44 7.42
N ASN A 169 -23.54 -14.43 7.66
CA ASN A 169 -23.91 -13.13 8.23
C ASN A 169 -23.96 -12.02 7.17
N GLY A 170 -23.63 -12.32 5.90
CA GLY A 170 -23.59 -11.31 4.85
C GLY A 170 -22.41 -10.35 4.93
N ARG A 171 -21.39 -10.68 5.72
CA ARG A 171 -20.32 -9.76 6.11
C ARG A 171 -19.20 -9.74 5.07
N ILE A 172 -18.78 -8.54 4.68
CA ILE A 172 -17.63 -8.30 3.81
C ILE A 172 -16.72 -7.28 4.47
N ASP A 173 -15.62 -7.73 5.05
CA ASP A 173 -14.57 -6.86 5.61
C ASP A 173 -13.60 -6.41 4.53
N ILE A 174 -13.19 -5.15 4.56
CA ILE A 174 -12.16 -4.61 3.68
C ILE A 174 -11.24 -3.64 4.42
N ASP A 175 -9.98 -3.62 4.00
CA ASP A 175 -9.03 -2.58 4.37
C ASP A 175 -9.28 -1.37 3.44
N HIS A 176 -10.10 -0.45 3.92
CA HIS A 176 -10.51 0.71 3.15
C HIS A 176 -9.40 1.76 3.11
N HIS A 177 -9.09 2.23 1.90
CA HIS A 177 -8.19 3.35 1.70
C HIS A 177 -8.98 4.68 1.75
N PRO A 178 -8.57 5.68 2.55
CA PRO A 178 -9.32 6.94 2.75
C PRO A 178 -9.63 7.75 1.47
N THR A 179 -8.94 7.47 0.37
CA THR A 179 -9.16 8.13 -0.93
C THR A 179 -10.21 7.44 -1.80
N THR A 180 -10.69 6.25 -1.41
CA THR A 180 -11.74 5.53 -2.15
C THR A 180 -13.10 6.15 -1.82
N SER A 181 -13.83 6.65 -2.81
CA SER A 181 -15.10 7.37 -2.60
C SER A 181 -16.36 6.51 -2.79
N ALA A 182 -16.25 5.35 -3.44
CA ALA A 182 -17.36 4.42 -3.65
C ALA A 182 -16.83 3.00 -3.89
N TYR A 183 -17.65 2.01 -3.52
CA TYR A 183 -17.47 0.62 -3.92
C TYR A 183 -18.65 0.13 -4.75
N ILE A 184 -18.39 -0.81 -5.65
CA ILE A 184 -19.40 -1.53 -6.42
C ILE A 184 -19.33 -2.99 -6.02
N LEU A 185 -20.40 -3.51 -5.41
CA LEU A 185 -20.55 -4.92 -5.08
C LEU A 185 -21.33 -5.63 -6.19
N GLU A 186 -20.66 -6.53 -6.91
CA GLU A 186 -21.26 -7.39 -7.93
C GLU A 186 -21.43 -8.81 -7.36
N LEU A 187 -22.65 -9.33 -7.41
CA LEU A 187 -22.95 -10.70 -6.99
C LEU A 187 -22.98 -11.63 -8.20
N ALA A 188 -22.70 -12.92 -7.97
CA ALA A 188 -22.81 -13.94 -9.03
C ALA A 188 -24.22 -14.06 -9.62
N SER A 189 -25.24 -13.65 -8.87
CA SER A 189 -26.63 -13.55 -9.35
C SER A 189 -26.86 -12.44 -10.38
N GLY A 190 -25.85 -11.61 -10.67
CA GLY A 190 -25.94 -10.47 -11.59
C GLY A 190 -26.40 -9.16 -10.94
N MET A 191 -26.73 -9.18 -9.64
CA MET A 191 -27.10 -7.97 -8.89
C MET A 191 -25.87 -7.11 -8.61
N ARG A 192 -26.06 -5.79 -8.68
CA ARG A 192 -25.02 -4.78 -8.45
C ARG A 192 -25.50 -3.77 -7.43
N TYR A 193 -24.64 -3.43 -6.47
CA TYR A 193 -24.88 -2.41 -5.46
C TYR A 193 -23.78 -1.36 -5.50
N ASP A 194 -24.16 -0.10 -5.69
CA ASP A 194 -23.27 1.05 -5.54
C ASP A 194 -23.29 1.51 -4.09
N ILE A 195 -22.15 1.40 -3.43
CA ILE A 195 -21.96 1.70 -2.01
C ILE A 195 -21.09 2.96 -1.91
N PRO A 196 -21.68 4.16 -1.76
CA PRO A 196 -20.91 5.39 -1.60
C PRO A 196 -20.21 5.41 -0.23
N VAL A 197 -18.89 5.54 -0.25
CA VAL A 197 -18.03 5.68 0.93
C VAL A 197 -17.40 7.07 0.89
N GLY A 198 -18.24 8.11 0.95
CA GLY A 198 -17.79 9.48 0.76
C GLY A 198 -16.77 9.92 1.82
N GLY A 199 -15.67 10.53 1.40
CA GLY A 199 -14.67 11.18 2.27
C GLY A 199 -15.15 12.47 2.97
N GLN A 200 -16.46 12.67 3.15
CA GLN A 200 -17.04 13.85 3.82
C GLN A 200 -17.53 13.58 5.25
N TYR A 201 -17.28 12.39 5.81
CA TYR A 201 -17.52 12.11 7.23
C TYR A 201 -16.36 12.57 8.13
N THR A 202 -15.66 13.63 7.72
CA THR A 202 -14.61 14.24 8.52
C THR A 202 -15.22 14.97 9.71
N GLY A 203 -15.21 14.32 10.88
CA GLY A 203 -15.06 15.04 12.14
C GLY A 203 -15.99 14.67 13.30
N GLU A 204 -17.12 14.00 13.08
CA GLU A 204 -18.06 13.70 14.17
C GLU A 204 -18.59 12.27 14.11
N GLN A 205 -18.17 11.46 15.08
CA GLN A 205 -18.54 10.04 15.21
C GLN A 205 -20.06 9.82 15.26
N SER A 206 -20.79 10.74 15.90
CA SER A 206 -22.26 10.71 16.00
C SER A 206 -22.96 10.87 14.64
N ASN A 207 -22.35 11.53 13.66
CA ASN A 207 -22.94 11.75 12.34
C ASN A 207 -22.74 10.53 11.43
N ALA A 208 -21.63 9.80 11.60
CA ALA A 208 -21.40 8.51 10.93
C ALA A 208 -22.33 7.42 11.49
N GLU A 209 -22.57 7.41 12.80
CA GLU A 209 -23.52 6.50 13.45
C GLU A 209 -24.97 6.73 12.96
N ARG A 210 -25.40 7.99 12.81
CA ARG A 210 -26.72 8.37 12.27
C ARG A 210 -26.90 8.03 10.78
N ALA A 211 -25.82 8.01 10.00
CA ALA A 211 -25.88 7.58 8.60
C ALA A 211 -26.04 6.05 8.48
N ASN A 212 -25.39 5.29 9.38
CA ASN A 212 -25.45 3.83 9.41
C ASN A 212 -26.76 3.27 9.98
N SER A 213 -27.56 4.08 10.68
CA SER A 213 -28.90 3.70 11.16
C SER A 213 -30.02 3.93 10.14
N GLY A 214 -29.69 4.24 8.88
CA GLY A 214 -30.64 4.25 7.76
C GLY A 214 -31.23 5.64 7.41
N PHE A 215 -30.80 6.72 8.05
CA PHE A 215 -31.27 8.07 7.75
C PHE A 215 -30.56 8.67 6.53
N HIS A 216 -30.99 8.26 5.34
CA HIS A 216 -30.61 8.89 4.07
C HIS A 216 -31.70 9.88 3.64
N ARG A 217 -31.33 11.15 3.38
CA ARG A 217 -32.26 12.14 2.83
C ARG A 217 -32.68 11.70 1.42
N HIS A 218 -33.98 11.64 1.16
CA HIS A 218 -34.54 11.53 -0.18
C HIS A 218 -34.75 12.94 -0.73
N GLU A 219 -33.97 13.36 -1.74
CA GLU A 219 -34.32 14.57 -2.51
C GLU A 219 -35.44 14.19 -3.48
N VAL A 220 -36.67 14.59 -3.16
CA VAL A 220 -37.72 14.67 -4.17
C VAL A 220 -37.55 16.03 -4.84
N ASP A 221 -37.12 16.03 -6.10
CA ASP A 221 -37.09 17.24 -6.91
C ASP A 221 -38.51 17.79 -7.05
N SER A 222 -38.77 18.94 -6.42
CA SER A 222 -39.97 19.72 -6.69
C SER A 222 -39.66 21.22 -6.55
N PRO A 223 -39.92 22.03 -7.58
CA PRO A 223 -39.50 23.41 -7.64
C PRO A 223 -40.52 24.29 -6.94
N SER A 224 -40.29 24.60 -5.67
CA SER A 224 -40.50 25.93 -5.06
C SER A 224 -40.66 25.80 -3.55
N ARG A 225 -39.68 26.30 -2.79
CA ARG A 225 -39.94 27.17 -1.65
C ARG A 225 -38.63 27.82 -1.22
N THR A 226 -38.70 29.13 -1.11
CA THR A 226 -37.70 30.02 -0.53
C THR A 226 -37.36 29.59 0.89
N SER A 227 -36.28 28.82 1.05
CA SER A 227 -35.61 28.60 2.32
C SER A 227 -34.12 28.40 2.03
N PRO A 228 -33.20 28.98 2.82
CA PRO A 228 -31.77 28.84 2.60
C PRO A 228 -31.37 27.35 2.63
N PRO A 229 -30.34 26.93 1.87
CA PRO A 229 -29.93 25.53 1.79
C PRO A 229 -29.44 25.07 3.16
N ARG A 230 -30.26 24.27 3.87
CA ARG A 230 -29.86 23.60 5.11
C ARG A 230 -28.81 22.53 4.82
N THR A 231 -27.78 22.42 5.67
CA THR A 231 -26.74 21.40 5.50
C THR A 231 -27.24 19.99 5.86
N ARG A 232 -26.60 18.95 5.31
CA ARG A 232 -27.01 17.54 5.53
C ARG A 232 -26.94 17.10 7.00
N SER A 233 -26.04 17.71 7.78
CA SER A 233 -25.90 17.52 9.23
C SER A 233 -27.11 18.09 10.00
N GLU A 234 -27.52 19.31 9.68
CA GLU A 234 -28.66 19.97 10.32
C GLU A 234 -29.98 19.21 10.08
N PHE A 235 -30.17 18.69 8.85
CA PHE A 235 -31.35 17.86 8.53
C PHE A 235 -31.44 16.58 9.38
N ARG A 236 -30.31 15.88 9.59
CA ARG A 236 -30.28 14.65 10.39
C ARG A 236 -30.49 14.92 11.88
N ALA A 237 -30.02 16.07 12.37
CA ALA A 237 -30.26 16.49 13.74
C ALA A 237 -31.76 16.76 13.98
N GLU A 238 -32.39 17.56 13.12
CA GLU A 238 -33.82 17.93 13.21
C GLU A 238 -34.75 16.73 13.09
N TYR A 239 -34.43 15.74 12.23
CA TYR A 239 -35.21 14.52 12.10
C TYR A 239 -35.10 13.58 13.31
N THR A 240 -33.95 13.61 14.00
CA THR A 240 -33.77 12.82 15.24
C THR A 240 -34.59 13.43 16.38
N ASP A 241 -34.65 14.76 16.46
CA ASP A 241 -35.45 15.48 17.46
C ASP A 241 -36.96 15.22 17.31
N LEU A 242 -37.45 15.02 16.08
CA LEU A 242 -38.84 14.66 15.81
C LEU A 242 -39.23 13.26 16.30
N ASP A 243 -38.27 12.35 16.41
CA ASP A 243 -38.49 10.96 16.86
C ASP A 243 -38.30 10.81 18.38
N THR A 244 -37.69 11.81 19.03
CA THR A 244 -37.69 11.95 20.48
C THR A 244 -38.94 12.70 20.92
N VAL A 245 -40.02 11.96 21.21
CA VAL A 245 -41.17 12.52 21.91
C VAL A 245 -40.70 12.99 23.29
N GLU A 246 -40.55 14.31 23.49
CA GLU A 246 -40.54 14.89 24.83
C GLU A 246 -41.87 14.49 25.49
N SER A 247 -41.80 13.58 26.44
CA SER A 247 -42.90 13.27 27.34
C SER A 247 -43.32 14.56 28.04
N GLU A 248 -44.40 15.18 27.57
CA GLU A 248 -45.07 16.29 28.23
C GLU A 248 -45.33 15.92 29.69
N LYS A 249 -44.89 16.81 30.59
CA LYS A 249 -45.29 16.80 32.00
C LYS A 249 -46.79 17.01 32.06
N GLU A 250 -47.52 16.03 32.59
CA GLU A 250 -48.82 16.26 33.22
C GLU A 250 -48.72 16.00 34.73
N ILE A 251 -49.52 16.79 35.43
CA ILE A 251 -49.51 17.19 36.86
C ILE A 251 -49.80 16.03 37.82
#